data_AF-A0A415EHM4-F1
#
_entry.id   AF-A0A415EHM4-F1
#
_cell.length_a   1.000
_cell.length_b   1.000
_cell.length_c   1.000
_cell.angle_alpha   90.00
_cell.angle_beta   90.00
_cell.angle_gamma   90.00
#
_symmetry.space_group_name_H-M   'P 1'
#
loop_
_entity.id
_entity.type
_entity.pdbx_description
1 polymer ?
#
loop_
_entity_poly.entity_id
_entity_poly.type
_entity_poly.pdbx_seq_one_letter_code
_entity_poly.pdbx_strand_id
1 'polypeptide(L)'
;MGFFCREKTLYHSIGTRPEWEAAKVLLSQAGIEFSACSMPSEAPICGCGAKLDIRDFGPNGKVDREAYYIDVPETLWEAGRRILRSANIVTVEPGDDLVK
;
A
#
# COMPACT_ATOMS: atom_id res chain seq x y z
N MET A 1 -14.84 8.57 -23.54
CA MET A 1 -15.44 8.97 -22.24
C MET A 1 -14.47 8.62 -21.12
N GLY A 2 -13.65 9.58 -20.69
CA GLY A 2 -12.76 9.38 -19.54
C GLY A 2 -13.57 9.59 -18.26
N PHE A 3 -14.08 8.50 -17.67
CA PHE A 3 -14.50 8.56 -16.27
C PHE A 3 -13.22 8.76 -15.46
N PHE A 4 -13.00 9.99 -15.00
CA PHE A 4 -12.10 10.25 -13.88
C PHE A 4 -12.69 9.51 -12.67
N CYS A 5 -12.51 8.19 -12.60
CA CYS A 5 -12.74 7.45 -11.38
C CYS A 5 -11.71 7.97 -10.40
N ARG A 6 -12.19 8.70 -9.40
CA ARG A 6 -11.37 9.09 -8.27
C ARG A 6 -10.95 7.79 -7.59
N GLU A 7 -9.66 7.53 -7.62
CA GLU A 7 -9.02 6.47 -6.88
C GLU A 7 -8.86 6.92 -5.43
N LYS A 8 -9.17 6.04 -4.50
CA LYS A 8 -9.08 6.27 -3.07
C LYS A 8 -8.20 5.19 -2.45
N THR A 9 -7.28 5.60 -1.59
CA THR A 9 -6.42 4.68 -0.85
C THR A 9 -7.28 3.83 0.09
N LEU A 10 -7.19 2.51 -0.09
CA LEU A 10 -7.89 1.53 0.74
C LEU A 10 -6.99 0.98 1.84
N TYR A 11 -5.70 0.81 1.52
CA TYR A 11 -4.71 0.20 2.38
C TYR A 11 -3.40 0.98 2.32
N HIS A 12 -2.83 1.25 3.48
CA HIS A 12 -1.49 1.82 3.68
C HIS A 12 -0.85 1.08 4.86
N SER A 13 0.32 0.48 4.64
CA SER A 13 1.07 -0.16 5.71
C SER A 13 2.57 -0.17 5.40
N ILE A 14 3.39 -0.06 6.45
CA ILE A 14 4.86 -0.06 6.35
C ILE A 14 5.39 -1.39 6.88
N GLY A 15 6.19 -2.12 6.08
CA GLY A 15 6.83 -3.37 6.51
C GLY A 15 5.93 -4.61 6.50
N THR A 16 4.67 -4.48 6.10
CA THR A 16 3.66 -5.53 6.21
C THR A 16 3.35 -6.20 4.87
N ARG A 17 4.39 -6.78 4.26
CA ARG A 17 4.32 -7.46 2.96
C ARG A 17 3.30 -8.62 2.89
N PRO A 18 3.28 -9.59 3.82
CA PRO A 18 2.38 -10.74 3.70
C PRO A 18 0.90 -10.35 3.78
N GLU A 19 0.56 -9.35 4.58
CA GLU A 19 -0.81 -8.82 4.68
C GLU A 19 -1.22 -8.08 3.40
N TRP A 20 -0.28 -7.34 2.77
CA TRP A 20 -0.52 -6.71 1.47
C TRP A 20 -0.74 -7.73 0.34
N GLU A 21 0.04 -8.82 0.32
CA GLU A 21 -0.15 -9.91 -0.65
C GLU A 21 -1.50 -10.62 -0.45
N ALA A 22 -1.88 -10.89 0.81
CA ALA A 22 -3.19 -11.44 1.14
C ALA A 22 -4.34 -10.51 0.71
N ALA A 23 -4.21 -9.20 0.96
CA ALA A 23 -5.20 -8.20 0.56
C ALA A 23 -5.41 -8.17 -0.96
N LYS A 24 -4.33 -8.21 -1.76
CA LYS A 24 -4.42 -8.28 -3.23
C LYS A 24 -5.17 -9.53 -3.71
N VAL A 25 -4.88 -10.68 -3.11
CA VAL A 25 -5.52 -11.96 -3.46
C VAL A 25 -7.02 -11.93 -3.13
N LEU A 26 -7.41 -11.32 -2.01
CA LEU A 26 -8.82 -11.16 -1.63
C LEU A 26 -9.57 -10.20 -2.56
N LEU A 27 -8.96 -9.06 -2.90
CA LEU A 27 -9.58 -8.08 -3.82
C LEU A 27 -9.70 -8.64 -5.24
N SER A 28 -8.70 -9.37 -5.71
CA SER A 28 -8.73 -10.04 -7.01
C SER A 28 -9.82 -11.12 -7.07
N GLN A 29 -9.97 -11.94 -6.02
CA GLN A 29 -11.04 -12.93 -5.94
C GLN A 29 -12.44 -12.30 -5.93
N ALA A 30 -12.57 -11.10 -5.37
CA ALA A 30 -13.82 -10.34 -5.39
C ALA A 30 -14.10 -9.65 -6.74
N GLY A 31 -13.18 -9.72 -7.70
CA GLY A 31 -13.31 -9.06 -9.00
C GLY A 31 -13.23 -7.53 -8.93
N ILE A 32 -12.60 -6.99 -7.88
CA ILE A 32 -12.43 -5.55 -7.71
C ILE A 32 -11.15 -5.13 -8.44
N GLU A 33 -11.26 -4.15 -9.34
CA GLU A 33 -10.09 -3.52 -9.94
C GLU A 33 -9.36 -2.67 -8.89
N PHE A 34 -8.06 -2.90 -8.73
CA PHE A 34 -7.21 -2.17 -7.78
C PHE A 34 -5.85 -1.85 -8.42
N SER A 35 -5.25 -0.74 -8.00
CA SER A 35 -3.86 -0.40 -8.27
C SER A 35 -3.04 -0.67 -7.02
N ALA A 36 -1.98 -1.45 -7.14
CA ALA A 36 -1.09 -1.79 -6.03
C ALA A 36 0.29 -1.19 -6.27
N CYS A 37 0.74 -0.34 -5.37
CA CYS A 37 2.03 0.33 -5.46
C CYS A 37 2.85 0.05 -4.19
N SER A 38 4.10 -0.35 -4.36
CA SER A 38 5.08 -0.45 -3.27
C SER A 38 6.13 0.64 -3.50
N MET A 39 6.27 1.55 -2.54
CA MET A 39 7.33 2.56 -2.59
C MET A 39 8.27 2.39 -1.41
N PRO A 40 9.59 2.54 -1.60
CA PRO A 40 10.49 2.69 -0.47
C PRO A 40 10.06 3.95 0.31
N SER A 41 9.81 3.81 1.62
CA SER A 41 9.33 4.91 2.47
C SER A 41 10.35 6.05 2.60
N GLU A 42 11.62 5.80 2.25
CA GLU A 42 12.70 6.79 2.28
C GLU A 42 13.24 6.93 0.85
N ALA A 43 13.28 8.16 0.33
CA ALA A 43 13.94 8.41 -0.95
C ALA A 43 15.40 7.93 -0.82
N PRO A 44 15.93 7.12 -1.76
CA PRO A 44 17.33 6.79 -1.72
C PRO A 44 18.09 8.12 -1.74
N ILE A 45 18.92 8.35 -0.74
CA ILE A 45 19.80 9.52 -0.68
C ILE A 45 20.79 9.35 -1.82
N CYS A 46 20.37 9.69 -3.04
CA CYS A 46 21.12 9.55 -4.27
C CYS A 46 22.11 10.71 -4.37
N GLY A 47 23.00 10.78 -3.40
CA GLY A 47 24.30 11.42 -3.55
C GLY A 47 25.29 10.34 -3.97
N CYS A 48 26.04 10.58 -5.04
CA CYS A 48 27.22 9.80 -5.41
C CYS A 48 28.17 9.78 -4.20
N GLY A 49 28.07 8.75 -3.34
CA GLY A 49 28.85 8.65 -2.10
C GLY A 49 28.06 8.35 -0.81
N ALA A 50 26.72 8.21 -0.84
CA ALA A 50 25.98 7.73 0.34
C ALA A 50 26.35 6.25 0.59
N LYS A 51 27.21 6.02 1.59
CA LYS A 51 27.61 4.69 2.06
C LYS A 51 26.36 4.02 2.64
N LEU A 52 25.63 3.27 1.81
CA LEU A 52 24.59 2.35 2.24
C LEU A 52 25.25 1.41 3.26
N ASP A 53 24.89 1.59 4.53
CA ASP A 53 25.45 0.80 5.62
C ASP A 53 24.88 -0.62 5.51
N ILE A 54 25.74 -1.64 5.57
CA ILE A 54 25.30 -3.03 5.44
C ILE A 54 24.31 -3.45 6.54
N ARG A 55 24.28 -2.73 7.67
CA ARG A 55 23.35 -2.97 8.79
C ARG A 55 21.95 -2.45 8.50
N ASP A 56 21.81 -1.65 7.45
CA ASP A 56 20.52 -1.21 6.93
C ASP A 56 19.84 -2.31 6.09
N PHE A 57 20.57 -3.37 5.73
CA PHE A 57 20.04 -4.55 5.09
C PHE A 57 19.84 -5.66 6.13
N GLY A 58 18.60 -6.07 6.36
CA GLY A 58 18.25 -7.14 7.30
C GLY A 58 16.83 -6.98 7.83
N PRO A 59 16.27 -7.98 8.52
CA PRO A 59 14.84 -8.04 8.93
C PRO A 59 14.37 -6.96 9.94
N ASN A 60 15.08 -5.84 10.07
CA ASN A 60 14.74 -4.61 10.80
C ASN A 60 15.54 -3.38 10.30
N GLY A 61 16.18 -3.44 9.12
CA GLY A 61 16.98 -2.34 8.56
C GLY A 61 16.11 -1.23 7.97
N LYS A 62 16.62 0.01 7.81
CA LYS A 62 15.78 1.11 7.30
C LYS A 62 15.33 0.89 5.85
N VAL A 63 16.07 0.09 5.07
CA VAL A 63 15.69 -0.32 3.71
C VAL A 63 14.41 -1.17 3.68
N ASP A 64 14.11 -1.95 4.72
CA ASP A 64 12.88 -2.76 4.82
C ASP A 64 11.62 -1.93 5.17
N ARG A 65 11.72 -0.59 5.21
CA ARG A 65 10.56 0.30 5.31
C ARG A 65 9.87 0.46 3.95
N GLU A 66 9.53 -0.65 3.30
CA GLU A 66 8.66 -0.60 2.12
C GLU A 66 7.24 -0.19 2.58
N ALA A 67 6.74 0.90 2.01
CA ALA A 67 5.37 1.33 2.18
C ALA A 67 4.53 0.71 1.06
N TYR A 68 3.50 -0.03 1.46
CA TYR A 68 2.58 -0.69 0.55
C TYR A 68 1.26 0.07 0.48
N TYR A 69 0.82 0.35 -0.74
CA TYR A 69 -0.40 1.06 -1.06
C TYR A 69 -1.31 0.19 -1.92
N ILE A 70 -2.62 0.28 -1.64
CA ILE A 70 -3.65 -0.24 -2.53
C ILE A 70 -4.66 0.89 -2.76
N ASP A 71 -4.74 1.35 -3.99
CA ASP A 71 -5.72 2.32 -4.46
C ASP A 71 -6.86 1.56 -5.16
N VAL A 72 -8.09 1.94 -4.88
CA VAL A 72 -9.30 1.37 -5.50
C VAL A 72 -10.20 2.49 -6.00
N PRO A 73 -11.01 2.29 -7.04
CA PRO A 73 -12.00 3.28 -7.44
C PRO A 73 -12.99 3.53 -6.28
N GLU A 74 -13.38 4.79 -6.10
CA GLU A 74 -14.28 5.22 -5.01
C GLU A 74 -15.59 4.41 -4.96
N THR A 75 -16.10 4.00 -6.12
CA THR A 75 -17.31 3.16 -6.24
C THR A 75 -17.17 1.78 -5.61
N LEU A 76 -15.96 1.22 -5.57
CA LEU A 76 -15.66 -0.11 -5.01
C LEU A 76 -14.97 -0.03 -3.64
N TRP A 77 -14.68 1.17 -3.15
CA TRP A 77 -13.95 1.39 -1.89
C TRP A 77 -14.67 0.79 -0.68
N GLU A 78 -15.99 0.97 -0.58
CA GLU A 78 -16.78 0.42 0.53
C GLU A 78 -16.83 -1.12 0.50
N ALA A 79 -16.92 -1.71 -0.70
CA ALA A 79 -16.91 -3.15 -0.88
C ALA A 79 -15.54 -3.75 -0.52
N GLY A 80 -14.46 -3.14 -1.03
CA GLY A 80 -13.08 -3.53 -0.69
C GLY A 80 -12.82 -3.43 0.80
N ARG A 81 -13.27 -2.35 1.46
CA ARG A 81 -13.12 -2.17 2.90
C ARG A 81 -13.85 -3.24 3.71
N ARG A 82 -15.04 -3.65 3.27
CA ARG A 82 -15.80 -4.73 3.91
C ARG A 82 -15.01 -6.05 3.87
N ILE A 83 -14.42 -6.38 2.73
CA ILE A 83 -13.66 -7.62 2.53
C ILE A 83 -12.41 -7.62 3.41
N LEU A 84 -11.62 -6.55 3.39
CA LEU A 84 -10.40 -6.45 4.19
C LEU A 84 -10.70 -6.44 5.69
N ARG A 85 -11.78 -5.77 6.12
CA ARG A 85 -12.25 -5.83 7.52
C ARG A 85 -12.63 -7.24 7.94
N SER A 86 -13.28 -8.01 7.05
CA SER A 86 -13.62 -9.42 7.32
C SER A 86 -12.37 -10.30 7.48
N ALA A 87 -11.28 -9.95 6.82
CA ALA A 87 -9.99 -10.62 6.94
C ALA A 87 -9.13 -10.09 8.12
N ASN A 88 -9.67 -9.19 8.94
CA ASN A 88 -8.98 -8.53 10.05
C ASN A 88 -7.70 -7.76 9.62
N ILE A 89 -7.67 -7.30 8.35
CA ILE A 89 -6.58 -6.48 7.81
C ILE A 89 -6.90 -5.01 8.09
N VAL A 90 -5.93 -4.28 8.65
CA VAL A 90 -6.09 -2.85 8.99
C VAL A 90 -6.26 -2.03 7.71
N THR A 91 -7.37 -1.30 7.60
CA THR A 91 -7.66 -0.40 6.47
C THR A 91 -7.54 1.06 6.91
N VAL A 92 -7.21 1.94 5.96
CA VAL A 92 -7.19 3.39 6.20
C VAL A 92 -8.59 3.90 6.55
N GLU A 93 -8.70 4.82 7.50
CA GLU A 93 -9.97 5.43 7.87
C GLU A 93 -10.43 6.45 6.83
N PRO A 94 -11.75 6.63 6.62
CA PRO A 94 -12.28 7.62 5.69
C PRO A 94 -11.99 9.03 6.24
N GLY A 95 -10.87 9.61 5.85
CA GLY A 95 -10.45 10.94 6.33
C GLY A 95 -8.93 11.13 6.27
N ASP A 96 -8.17 10.04 6.32
CA ASP A 96 -6.74 10.02 6.01
C ASP A 96 -6.56 10.04 4.49
N ASP A 97 -6.91 11.16 3.87
CA ASP A 97 -6.40 11.50 2.55
C ASP A 97 -4.90 11.77 2.74
N LEU A 98 -4.09 10.71 2.68
CA LEU A 98 -2.65 10.80 2.60
C LEU A 98 -2.36 11.63 1.34
N VAL A 99 -2.20 12.94 1.53
CA VAL A 99 -1.82 13.89 0.48
C VAL A 99 -0.60 13.29 -0.23
N LYS A 100 -0.84 12.80 -1.46
CA LYS A 100 0.19 12.29 -2.37
C LYS A 100 1.18 13.41 -2.70
#